data_AF-A0A3S4LHU2-F1
#
_entry.id   AF-A0A3S4LHU2-F1
#
_cell.length_a   1.000
_cell.length_b   1.000
_cell.length_c   1.000
_cell.angle_alpha   90.00
_cell.angle_beta   90.00
_cell.angle_gamma   90.00
#
_symmetry.space_group_name_H-M   'P 1'
#
loop_
_entity.id
_entity.type
_entity.pdbx_description
1 polymer ?
#
loop_
_entity_poly.entity_id
_entity_poly.type
_entity_poly.pdbx_seq_one_letter_code
_entity_poly.pdbx_strand_id
1 'polypeptide(L)'
;MHALLQLPRAVVLEINRALRRGVEIDIVVGDKTANDFYIPPEQPFRVIGALPYLYEMNLRRFAKRQRQYLSREQLRVRLWKDGDNTYHLKGIWSDDRFILLTGNNLNPRAFRLDLENALLLRDPQGALRGQSAAEQQSILRHTTQLSHYRQLEDVRAYPEQIKKLLTRLSRVRIDRMLNLML
;
A
#
# COMPACT_ATOMS: atom_id res chain seq x y z
N MET A 1 6.34 11.19 -2.45
CA MET A 1 6.21 10.03 -3.36
C MET A 1 5.72 8.84 -2.53
N HIS A 2 4.42 8.55 -2.55
CA HIS A 2 3.64 8.07 -1.40
C HIS A 2 3.55 6.54 -1.29
N ALA A 3 3.92 5.95 -0.16
CA ALA A 3 3.75 4.51 0.08
C ALA A 3 2.37 4.18 0.67
N LEU A 4 1.33 4.38 -0.15
CA LEU A 4 -0.03 3.89 0.14
C LEU A 4 -0.57 3.08 -1.05
N LEU A 5 -1.38 2.05 -0.77
CA LEU A 5 -1.70 0.99 -1.74
C LEU A 5 -2.55 1.50 -2.91
N GLN A 6 -1.90 1.72 -4.05
CA GLN A 6 -2.54 2.01 -5.31
C GLN A 6 -1.94 1.17 -6.43
N LEU A 7 -2.13 -0.15 -6.34
CA LEU A 7 -1.51 -1.07 -7.29
C LEU A 7 -2.13 -0.95 -8.70
N PRO A 8 -1.32 -1.01 -9.78
CA PRO A 8 -1.84 -1.11 -11.13
C PRO A 8 -2.56 -2.44 -11.32
N ARG A 9 -3.52 -2.44 -12.25
CA ARG A 9 -4.35 -3.63 -12.55
C ARG A 9 -3.49 -4.87 -12.85
N ALA A 10 -2.36 -4.71 -13.53
CA ALA A 10 -1.45 -5.81 -13.83
C ALA A 10 -0.91 -6.48 -12.55
N VAL A 11 -0.42 -5.69 -11.59
CA VAL A 11 0.09 -6.21 -10.31
C VAL A 11 -1.03 -6.86 -9.50
N VAL A 12 -2.22 -6.25 -9.44
CA VAL A 12 -3.38 -6.86 -8.76
C VAL A 12 -3.77 -8.22 -9.37
N LEU A 13 -3.68 -8.37 -10.69
CA LEU A 13 -3.95 -9.64 -11.37
C LEU A 13 -2.93 -10.72 -10.98
N GLU A 14 -1.64 -10.37 -10.89
CA GLU A 14 -0.60 -11.31 -10.47
C GLU A 14 -0.72 -11.71 -9.01
N ILE A 15 -1.03 -10.77 -8.11
CA ILE A 15 -1.36 -11.08 -6.71
C ILE A 15 -2.51 -12.09 -6.65
N ASN A 16 -3.58 -11.87 -7.42
CA ASN A 16 -4.72 -12.80 -7.47
C ASN A 16 -4.36 -14.17 -8.06
N ARG A 17 -3.42 -14.23 -9.01
CA ARG A 17 -2.92 -15.50 -9.57
C ARG A 17 -2.10 -16.26 -8.53
N ALA A 18 -1.18 -15.58 -7.86
CA ALA A 18 -0.36 -16.16 -6.79
C ALA A 18 -1.23 -16.69 -5.64
N LEU A 19 -2.18 -15.90 -5.15
CA LEU A 19 -3.11 -16.32 -4.09
C LEU A 19 -3.94 -17.55 -4.47
N ARG A 20 -4.38 -17.66 -5.74
CA ARG A 20 -5.09 -18.85 -6.22
C ARG A 20 -4.22 -20.11 -6.29
N ARG A 21 -2.90 -19.95 -6.44
CA ARG A 21 -1.93 -21.05 -6.39
C ARG A 21 -1.53 -21.46 -4.97
N GLY A 22 -2.07 -20.81 -3.94
CA GLY A 22 -1.68 -21.10 -2.55
C GLY A 22 -0.46 -20.32 -2.07
N VAL A 23 0.08 -19.38 -2.85
CA VAL A 23 1.23 -18.56 -2.44
C VAL A 23 0.84 -17.62 -1.30
N GLU A 24 1.66 -17.56 -0.26
CA GLU A 24 1.53 -16.59 0.83
C GLU A 24 2.10 -15.23 0.41
N ILE A 25 1.42 -14.14 0.77
CA ILE A 25 1.80 -12.78 0.37
C ILE A 25 1.71 -11.84 1.56
N ASP A 26 2.79 -11.11 1.80
CA ASP A 26 2.84 -10.01 2.76
C ASP A 26 2.89 -8.67 2.02
N ILE A 27 1.99 -7.77 2.39
CA ILE A 27 1.93 -6.41 1.86
C ILE A 27 2.08 -5.45 3.04
N VAL A 28 3.17 -4.68 3.06
CA VAL A 28 3.41 -3.64 4.07
C VAL A 28 3.20 -2.27 3.42
N VAL A 29 2.28 -1.48 3.97
CA VAL A 29 1.97 -0.12 3.52
C VAL A 29 1.89 0.83 4.70
N GLY A 30 2.02 2.13 4.47
CA GLY A 30 1.85 3.11 5.55
C GLY A 30 0.42 3.15 6.05
N ASP A 31 0.23 3.50 7.32
CA ASP A 31 -1.05 4.04 7.76
C ASP A 31 -1.33 5.38 7.07
N LYS A 32 -2.60 5.79 6.95
CA LYS A 32 -2.92 7.11 6.35
C LYS A 32 -2.20 8.27 7.05
N THR A 33 -1.96 8.15 8.36
CA THR A 33 -1.28 9.15 9.18
C THR A 33 0.25 9.08 9.07
N ALA A 34 0.80 8.06 8.40
CA ALA A 34 2.22 7.95 8.06
C ALA A 34 2.50 8.43 6.62
N ASN A 35 1.62 9.27 6.07
CA ASN A 35 1.78 9.84 4.74
C ASN A 35 2.15 11.33 4.83
N ASP A 36 3.10 11.79 4.00
CA ASP A 36 3.54 13.20 4.00
C ASP A 36 2.41 14.21 3.73
N PHE A 37 1.33 13.78 3.08
CA PHE A 37 0.18 14.62 2.79
C PHE A 37 -0.90 14.53 3.86
N TYR A 38 -0.72 13.74 4.92
CA TYR A 38 -1.67 13.71 6.01
C TYR A 38 -1.70 15.08 6.70
N ILE A 39 -2.90 15.64 6.80
CA ILE A 39 -3.18 16.86 7.54
C ILE A 39 -4.09 16.46 8.70
N PRO A 40 -3.65 16.64 9.95
CA PRO A 40 -4.48 16.36 11.12
C PRO A 40 -5.81 17.14 11.07
N PRO A 41 -6.94 16.57 11.53
CA PRO A 41 -8.25 17.19 11.44
C PRO A 41 -8.37 18.57 12.10
N GLU A 42 -7.54 18.86 13.09
CA GLU A 42 -7.44 20.14 13.81
C GLU A 42 -6.74 21.24 12.99
N GLN A 43 -6.03 20.90 11.91
CA GLN A 43 -5.34 21.85 11.05
C GLN A 43 -6.21 22.30 9.86
N PRO A 44 -5.92 23.48 9.27
CA PRO A 44 -6.65 23.95 8.09
C PRO A 44 -6.58 22.97 6.92
N PHE A 45 -7.74 22.60 6.40
CA PHE A 45 -7.84 21.66 5.30
C PHE A 45 -7.22 22.18 4.00
N ARG A 46 -6.48 21.28 3.34
CA ARG A 46 -6.00 21.45 1.96
C ARG A 46 -6.40 20.22 1.15
N VAL A 47 -6.71 20.43 -0.13
CA VAL A 47 -7.16 19.35 -1.04
C VAL A 47 -6.18 18.18 -1.10
N ILE A 48 -4.87 18.45 -1.07
CA ILE A 48 -3.84 17.40 -1.06
C ILE A 48 -3.97 16.45 0.15
N GLY A 49 -4.52 16.95 1.26
CA GLY A 49 -4.81 16.19 2.47
C GLY A 49 -5.85 15.10 2.30
N ALA A 50 -6.56 15.06 1.17
CA ALA A 50 -7.48 13.97 0.85
C ALA A 50 -6.80 12.72 0.28
N LEU A 51 -5.53 12.80 -0.16
CA LEU A 51 -4.83 11.66 -0.75
C LEU A 51 -4.67 10.48 0.20
N PRO A 52 -4.22 10.65 1.46
CA PRO A 52 -4.11 9.53 2.41
C PRO A 52 -5.44 8.77 2.59
N TYR A 53 -6.55 9.49 2.67
CA TYR A 53 -7.90 8.94 2.81
C TYR A 53 -8.39 8.23 1.54
N LEU A 54 -8.03 8.73 0.36
CA LEU A 54 -8.30 8.06 -0.92
C LEU A 54 -7.59 6.71 -0.97
N TYR A 55 -6.34 6.66 -0.53
CA TYR A 55 -5.59 5.42 -0.52
C TYR A 55 -6.07 4.43 0.55
N GLU A 56 -6.43 4.90 1.74
CA GLU A 56 -7.09 4.06 2.75
C GLU A 56 -8.39 3.46 2.20
N MET A 57 -9.18 4.26 1.47
CA MET A 57 -10.40 3.78 0.82
C MET A 57 -10.09 2.72 -0.26
N ASN A 58 -9.01 2.89 -1.03
CA ASN A 58 -8.54 1.88 -2.00
C ASN A 58 -8.07 0.60 -1.30
N LEU A 59 -7.30 0.72 -0.22
CA LEU A 59 -6.82 -0.40 0.60
C LEU A 59 -7.99 -1.16 1.22
N ARG A 60 -8.98 -0.47 1.77
CA ARG A 60 -10.21 -1.07 2.31
C ARG A 60 -10.98 -1.84 1.24
N ARG A 61 -11.09 -1.30 0.03
CA ARG A 61 -11.71 -2.00 -1.11
C ARG A 61 -10.92 -3.24 -1.52
N PHE A 62 -9.59 -3.16 -1.54
CA PHE A 62 -8.72 -4.31 -1.80
C PHE A 62 -8.89 -5.39 -0.72
N ALA A 63 -8.71 -5.04 0.55
CA ALA A 63 -8.85 -5.94 1.69
C ALA A 63 -10.23 -6.61 1.72
N LYS A 64 -11.31 -5.87 1.44
CA LYS A 64 -12.67 -6.43 1.36
C LYS A 64 -12.80 -7.49 0.27
N ARG A 65 -12.21 -7.26 -0.91
CA ARG A 65 -12.21 -8.25 -2.01
C ARG A 65 -11.37 -9.49 -1.67
N GLN A 66 -10.30 -9.31 -0.90
CA GLN A 66 -9.40 -10.39 -0.49
C GLN A 66 -9.76 -11.02 0.86
N ARG A 67 -10.95 -10.75 1.41
CA ARG A 67 -11.34 -11.16 2.78
C ARG A 67 -11.08 -12.64 3.10
N GLN A 68 -11.29 -13.53 2.12
CA GLN A 68 -11.08 -14.97 2.28
C GLN A 68 -9.60 -15.36 2.42
N TYR A 69 -8.70 -14.58 1.82
CA TYR A 69 -7.26 -14.78 1.91
C TYR A 69 -6.69 -14.14 3.18
N LEU A 70 -7.25 -13.00 3.60
CA LEU A 70 -6.94 -12.37 4.90
C LEU A 70 -7.32 -13.31 6.07
N SER A 71 -8.53 -13.88 6.04
CA SER A 71 -9.04 -14.71 7.14
C SER A 71 -8.27 -16.00 7.36
N ARG A 72 -7.52 -16.47 6.36
CA ARG A 72 -6.67 -17.67 6.45
C ARG A 72 -5.17 -17.34 6.45
N GLU A 73 -4.85 -16.07 6.66
CA GLU A 73 -3.49 -15.52 6.72
C GLU A 73 -2.60 -15.76 5.48
N GLN A 74 -3.16 -16.29 4.39
CA GLN A 74 -2.44 -16.43 3.13
C GLN A 74 -2.14 -15.06 2.48
N LEU A 75 -2.96 -14.05 2.77
CA LEU A 75 -2.64 -12.65 2.51
C LEU A 75 -2.51 -11.94 3.85
N ARG A 76 -1.34 -11.39 4.16
CA ARG A 76 -1.14 -10.52 5.33
C ARG A 76 -0.93 -9.09 4.85
N VAL A 77 -1.84 -8.20 5.24
CA VAL A 77 -1.71 -6.77 4.99
C VAL A 77 -1.31 -6.11 6.30
N ARG A 78 -0.23 -5.35 6.31
CA ARG A 78 0.32 -4.70 7.50
C ARG A 78 0.40 -3.19 7.30
N LEU A 79 -0.05 -2.45 8.30
CA LEU A 79 0.00 -0.98 8.35
C LEU A 79 1.18 -0.54 9.19
N TRP A 80 2.12 0.18 8.59
CA TRP A 80 3.25 0.79 9.28
C TRP A 80 2.87 2.14 9.89
N LYS A 81 3.21 2.37 11.16
CA LYS A 81 3.06 3.66 11.84
C LYS A 81 4.03 3.75 13.01
N ASP A 82 4.79 4.85 13.07
CA ASP A 82 5.70 5.16 14.17
C ASP A 82 5.67 6.66 14.49
N GLY A 83 4.95 7.06 15.55
CA GLY A 83 4.79 8.48 15.90
C GLY A 83 4.32 9.31 14.71
N ASP A 84 4.95 10.46 14.47
CA ASP A 84 4.66 11.34 13.32
C ASP A 84 5.55 11.08 12.10
N ASN A 85 6.33 10.00 12.11
CA ASN A 85 7.18 9.64 10.99
C ASN A 85 6.36 9.18 9.77
N THR A 86 6.93 9.37 8.58
CA THR A 86 6.30 9.00 7.32
C THR A 86 6.90 7.73 6.72
N TYR A 87 6.09 7.01 5.93
CA TYR A 87 6.45 5.72 5.35
C TYR A 87 6.69 5.85 3.85
N HIS A 88 7.83 5.33 3.38
CA HIS A 88 8.30 5.46 2.00
C HIS A 88 9.05 4.24 1.47
N LEU A 89 8.81 3.05 2.00
CA LEU A 89 9.53 1.86 1.57
C LEU A 89 9.03 1.34 0.22
N LYS A 90 9.96 0.85 -0.62
CA LYS A 90 9.69 0.14 -1.88
C LYS A 90 10.63 -1.04 -1.99
N GLY A 91 10.09 -2.20 -2.35
CA GLY A 91 10.86 -3.43 -2.53
C GLY A 91 9.95 -4.64 -2.69
N ILE A 92 10.49 -5.71 -3.28
CA ILE A 92 9.79 -6.99 -3.41
C ILE A 92 10.76 -8.11 -3.06
N TRP A 93 10.33 -9.04 -2.21
CA TRP A 93 11.06 -10.26 -1.85
C TRP A 93 10.27 -11.48 -2.32
N SER A 94 10.95 -12.49 -2.87
CA SER A 94 10.34 -13.77 -3.29
C SER A 94 11.23 -14.94 -2.91
N ASP A 95 10.66 -15.89 -2.15
CA ASP A 95 11.21 -17.22 -1.84
C ASP A 95 12.65 -17.24 -1.33
N ASP A 96 13.06 -16.25 -0.51
CA ASP A 96 14.46 -16.07 -0.04
C ASP A 96 15.51 -16.03 -1.16
N ARG A 97 15.09 -15.84 -2.43
CA ARG A 97 15.92 -16.02 -3.62
C ARG A 97 16.01 -14.77 -4.49
N PHE A 98 14.93 -14.00 -4.54
CA PHE A 98 14.86 -12.79 -5.34
C PHE A 98 14.55 -11.59 -4.46
N ILE A 99 15.32 -10.54 -4.64
CA ILE A 99 15.10 -9.24 -4.00
C ILE A 99 15.11 -8.19 -5.11
N LEU A 100 14.00 -7.49 -5.28
CA LEU A 100 13.89 -6.37 -6.21
C LEU A 100 14.02 -5.06 -5.42
N LEU A 101 15.15 -4.39 -5.60
CA LEU A 101 15.36 -3.04 -5.09
C LEU A 101 14.98 -2.06 -6.18
N THR A 102 14.01 -1.17 -5.92
CA THR A 102 13.50 -0.25 -6.93
C THR A 102 12.97 1.02 -6.31
N GLY A 103 13.07 2.14 -7.03
CA GLY A 103 12.36 3.38 -6.71
C GLY A 103 10.87 3.34 -7.08
N ASN A 104 10.44 2.33 -7.82
CA ASN A 104 9.10 2.23 -8.37
C ASN A 104 8.06 2.08 -7.26
N ASN A 105 7.06 2.97 -7.26
CA ASN A 105 5.98 2.96 -6.25
C ASN A 105 4.94 1.87 -6.45
N LEU A 106 5.09 1.06 -7.50
CA LEU A 106 4.13 0.06 -7.93
C LEU A 106 2.73 0.66 -8.08
N ASN A 107 2.64 1.86 -8.65
CA ASN A 107 1.38 2.55 -8.95
C ASN A 107 1.17 2.67 -10.48
N PRO A 108 -0.05 2.98 -10.95
CA PRO A 108 -0.33 3.16 -12.38
C PRO A 108 0.54 4.20 -13.07
N ARG A 109 0.96 5.24 -12.35
CA ARG A 109 1.81 6.31 -12.85
C ARG A 109 3.22 5.78 -13.20
N ALA A 110 3.86 5.06 -12.27
CA ALA A 110 5.16 4.41 -12.46
C ALA A 110 5.15 3.38 -13.61
N PHE A 111 3.99 2.79 -13.90
CA PHE A 111 3.84 1.83 -15.00
C PHE A 111 3.57 2.47 -16.37
N ARG A 112 3.34 3.78 -16.44
CA ARG A 112 2.88 4.45 -17.68
C ARG A 112 3.64 5.71 -18.05
N LEU A 113 4.15 6.44 -17.08
CA LEU A 113 4.60 7.82 -17.26
C LEU A 113 6.01 8.05 -16.72
N ASP A 114 6.35 7.48 -15.56
CA ASP A 114 7.63 7.76 -14.92
C ASP A 114 8.75 6.88 -15.49
N LEU A 115 9.98 7.42 -15.48
CA LEU A 115 11.19 6.65 -15.76
C LEU A 115 11.62 5.94 -14.48
N GLU A 116 11.75 4.62 -14.56
CA GLU A 116 11.96 3.75 -13.41
C GLU A 116 13.14 2.82 -13.67
N ASN A 117 13.87 2.47 -12.61
CA ASN A 117 14.93 1.47 -12.65
C ASN A 117 14.79 0.50 -11.47
N ALA A 118 15.44 -0.67 -11.60
CA ALA A 118 15.47 -1.66 -10.54
C ALA A 118 16.75 -2.47 -10.59
N LEU A 119 17.19 -2.93 -9.42
CA LEU A 119 18.20 -3.96 -9.25
C LEU A 119 17.51 -5.24 -8.78
N LEU A 120 17.58 -6.28 -9.62
CA LEU A 120 17.11 -7.60 -9.25
C LEU A 120 18.29 -8.42 -8.73
N LEU A 121 18.36 -8.60 -7.42
CA LEU A 121 19.32 -9.49 -6.78
C LEU A 121 18.77 -10.91 -6.84
N ARG A 122 19.63 -11.84 -7.27
CA ARG A 122 19.35 -13.27 -7.31
C ARG A 122 20.34 -13.96 -6.40
N ASP A 123 19.83 -14.57 -5.35
CA ASP A 123 20.63 -15.23 -4.31
C ASP A 123 20.33 -16.74 -4.25
N PRO A 124 20.81 -17.53 -5.23
CA PRO A 124 20.54 -18.96 -5.26
C PRO A 124 21.23 -19.75 -4.15
N GLN A 125 22.25 -19.16 -3.50
CA GLN A 125 23.03 -19.80 -2.44
C GLN A 125 22.66 -19.31 -1.03
N GLY A 126 21.77 -18.32 -0.92
CA GLY A 126 21.29 -17.79 0.35
C GLY A 126 22.32 -16.92 1.09
N ALA A 127 23.30 -16.35 0.40
CA ALA A 127 24.37 -15.54 0.99
C ALA A 127 23.84 -14.24 1.64
N LEU A 128 22.72 -13.70 1.14
CA LEU A 128 22.07 -12.49 1.63
C LEU A 128 20.93 -12.77 2.60
N ARG A 129 20.61 -14.05 2.87
CA ARG A 129 19.43 -14.43 3.66
C ARG A 129 19.41 -13.78 5.05
N GLY A 130 20.55 -13.77 5.74
CA GLY A 130 20.65 -13.14 7.07
C GLY A 130 20.41 -11.64 7.05
N GLN A 131 20.98 -10.93 6.06
CA GLN A 131 20.80 -9.48 5.90
C GLN A 131 19.36 -9.14 5.52
N SER A 132 18.81 -9.88 4.56
CA SER A 132 17.41 -9.75 4.13
C SER A 132 16.43 -9.98 5.27
N ALA A 133 16.65 -11.01 6.10
CA ALA A 133 15.81 -11.28 7.26
C ALA A 133 15.88 -10.15 8.30
N ALA A 134 17.08 -9.61 8.57
CA ALA A 134 17.25 -8.50 9.50
C ALA A 134 16.56 -7.22 9.00
N GLU A 135 16.68 -6.92 7.69
CA GLU A 135 15.98 -5.80 7.06
C GLU A 135 14.45 -5.99 7.17
N GLN A 136 13.92 -7.15 6.79
CA GLN A 136 12.49 -7.43 6.88
C GLN A 136 11.97 -7.33 8.32
N GLN A 137 12.70 -7.84 9.32
CA GLN A 137 12.32 -7.68 10.73
C GLN A 137 12.26 -6.21 11.15
N SER A 138 13.22 -5.39 10.70
CA SER A 138 13.22 -3.95 10.93
C SER A 138 11.99 -3.27 10.31
N ILE A 139 11.66 -3.62 9.06
CA ILE A 139 10.47 -3.11 8.36
C ILE A 139 9.19 -3.45 9.14
N LEU A 140 9.10 -4.68 9.64
CA LEU A 140 7.92 -5.19 10.32
C LEU A 140 7.74 -4.64 11.75
N ARG A 141 8.79 -4.07 12.36
CA ARG A 141 8.82 -3.62 13.76
C ARG A 141 7.66 -2.72 14.16
N HIS A 142 7.32 -1.75 13.31
CA HIS A 142 6.28 -0.75 13.58
C HIS A 142 5.00 -1.02 12.78
N THR A 143 4.72 -2.30 12.52
CA THR A 143 3.58 -2.69 11.69
C THR A 143 2.48 -3.38 12.49
N THR A 144 1.23 -3.07 12.17
CA THR A 144 0.06 -3.77 12.70
C THR A 144 -0.60 -4.56 11.57
N GLN A 145 -0.81 -5.86 11.77
CA GLN A 145 -1.50 -6.70 10.79
C GLN A 145 -3.01 -6.42 10.81
N LEU A 146 -3.57 -6.26 9.61
CA LEU A 146 -4.99 -6.14 9.36
C LEU A 146 -5.64 -7.53 9.41
N SER A 147 -6.46 -7.79 10.43
CA SER A 147 -7.27 -9.02 10.51
C SER A 147 -8.55 -8.91 9.67
N HIS A 148 -9.10 -7.71 9.49
CA HIS A 148 -10.32 -7.49 8.73
C HIS A 148 -10.40 -6.09 8.11
N TYR A 149 -10.97 -5.99 6.91
CA TYR A 149 -11.11 -4.71 6.18
C TYR A 149 -11.87 -3.62 6.96
N ARG A 150 -12.64 -4.01 8.00
CA ARG A 150 -13.41 -3.10 8.85
C ARG A 150 -12.55 -2.29 9.83
N GLN A 151 -11.30 -2.70 10.08
CA GLN A 151 -10.36 -1.92 10.89
C GLN A 151 -9.90 -0.64 10.17
N LEU A 152 -9.97 -0.62 8.83
CA LEU A 152 -9.77 0.60 8.06
C LEU A 152 -11.04 1.45 8.14
N GLU A 153 -10.88 2.77 8.14
CA GLU A 153 -12.04 3.66 8.24
C GLU A 153 -12.90 3.64 6.97
N ASP A 154 -14.20 3.88 7.15
CA ASP A 154 -15.13 4.06 6.05
C ASP A 154 -15.24 5.56 5.71
N VAL A 155 -15.54 5.90 4.46
CA VAL A 155 -15.70 7.31 4.04
C VAL A 155 -16.69 8.10 4.90
N ARG A 156 -17.66 7.41 5.52
CA ARG A 156 -18.64 7.99 6.44
C ARG A 156 -18.04 8.49 7.76
N ALA A 157 -16.91 7.92 8.18
CA ALA A 157 -16.18 8.27 9.41
C ALA A 157 -15.09 9.34 9.18
N TYR A 158 -14.74 9.63 7.92
CA TYR A 158 -13.74 10.65 7.61
C TYR A 158 -14.23 12.06 7.98
N PRO A 159 -13.30 13.02 8.22
CA PRO A 159 -13.64 14.42 8.41
C PRO A 159 -14.57 14.96 7.32
N GLU A 160 -15.53 15.81 7.68
CA GLU A 160 -16.61 16.23 6.78
C GLU A 160 -16.12 16.86 5.47
N GLN A 161 -15.03 17.64 5.52
CA GLN A 161 -14.43 18.23 4.31
C GLN A 161 -13.83 17.17 3.38
N ILE A 162 -13.14 16.16 3.94
CA ILE A 162 -12.59 15.01 3.20
C ILE A 162 -13.72 14.18 2.59
N LYS A 163 -14.73 13.83 3.40
CA LYS A 163 -15.90 13.06 2.98
C LYS A 163 -16.66 13.73 1.84
N LYS A 164 -16.93 15.04 1.95
CA LYS A 164 -17.58 15.83 0.88
C LYS A 164 -16.76 15.81 -0.42
N LEU A 165 -15.45 16.03 -0.33
CA LEU A 165 -14.56 16.02 -1.50
C LEU A 165 -14.53 14.65 -2.17
N LEU A 166 -14.25 13.58 -1.42
CA LEU A 166 -14.14 12.23 -1.97
C LEU A 166 -15.48 11.73 -2.55
N THR A 167 -16.59 12.04 -1.90
CA THR A 167 -17.94 11.70 -2.42
C THR A 167 -18.21 12.43 -3.73
N ARG A 168 -17.87 13.71 -3.83
CA ARG A 168 -18.01 14.49 -5.07
C ARG A 168 -17.14 13.90 -6.19
N LEU A 169 -15.87 13.59 -5.91
CA LEU A 169 -14.94 13.00 -6.88
C LEU A 169 -15.41 11.65 -7.41
N SER A 170 -15.99 10.79 -6.55
CA SER A 170 -16.52 9.50 -6.98
C SER A 170 -17.73 9.61 -7.92
N ARG A 171 -18.57 10.64 -7.75
CA ARG A 171 -19.76 10.85 -8.60
C ARG A 171 -19.37 11.22 -10.03
N VAL A 172 -18.28 11.97 -10.19
CA VAL A 172 -17.79 12.45 -11.49
C VAL A 172 -16.72 11.53 -12.11
N ARG A 173 -16.43 10.37 -11.50
CA ARG A 173 -15.40 9.39 -11.93
C ARG A 173 -13.96 9.95 -12.03
N ILE A 174 -13.71 11.14 -11.48
CA ILE A 174 -12.37 11.76 -11.42
C ILE A 174 -11.46 11.00 -10.46
N ASP A 175 -12.04 10.30 -9.48
CA ASP A 175 -11.32 9.36 -8.62
C ASP A 175 -10.50 8.33 -9.43
N ARG A 176 -11.02 7.86 -10.58
CA ARG A 176 -10.27 6.97 -11.46
C ARG A 176 -9.12 7.66 -12.18
N MET A 177 -9.27 8.93 -12.57
CA MET A 177 -8.21 9.69 -13.22
C MET A 177 -7.09 10.05 -12.25
N LEU A 178 -7.43 10.46 -11.04
CA LEU A 178 -6.46 10.69 -9.97
C LEU A 178 -5.69 9.40 -9.67
N ASN A 179 -6.39 8.26 -9.65
CA ASN A 179 -5.77 6.94 -9.51
C ASN A 179 -4.88 6.53 -10.71
N LEU A 180 -4.83 7.28 -11.81
CA LEU A 180 -3.95 7.01 -12.94
C LEU A 180 -2.76 7.96 -13.03
N MET A 181 -2.84 9.13 -12.39
CA MET A 181 -1.84 10.21 -12.47
C MET A 181 -0.99 10.37 -11.20
N LEU A 182 -1.51 9.89 -10.06
CA LEU A 182 -0.87 9.89 -8.75
C LEU A 182 -0.54 8.46 -8.34
#